data_AF-A0A2V9D533-F1
#
_entry.id   AF-A0A2V9D533-F1
#
_cell.length_a   1.000
_cell.length_b   1.000
_cell.length_c   1.000
_cell.angle_alpha   90.00
_cell.angle_beta   90.00
_cell.angle_gamma   90.00
#
_symmetry.space_group_name_H-M   'P 1'
#
loop_
_entity.id
_entity.type
_entity.pdbx_description
1 polymer ?
#
loop_
_entity_poly.entity_id
_entity_poly.type
_entity_poly.pdbx_seq_one_letter_code
_entity_poly.pdbx_strand_id
1 'polypeptide(L)'
;MRRQHATTPTCHLGQGAFLTPQHLQTQDRFIEGTFQFRLQALNFRPWGFADLRIRHEALSEENFAISQAQGIFPDGLVFDIPGSDAASEPKPLATFFEPEQQSSDVYLAIPSEREKGLNVSVSKTKFGYALHRRSR
;
A
#
# COMPACT_ATOMS: atom_id res chain seq x y z
N MET A 1 6.06 -31.06 -2.71
CA MET A 1 5.74 -29.62 -2.80
C MET A 1 4.26 -29.45 -2.43
N ARG A 2 3.95 -29.17 -1.15
CA ARG A 2 2.57 -29.04 -0.66
C ARG A 2 2.01 -27.67 -1.07
N ARG A 3 0.99 -27.66 -1.93
CA ARG A 3 0.17 -26.46 -2.18
C ARG A 3 -0.66 -26.20 -0.92
N GLN A 4 -0.33 -25.16 -0.18
CA GLN A 4 -1.20 -24.63 0.87
C GLN A 4 -2.31 -23.87 0.15
N HIS A 5 -3.49 -24.48 0.06
CA HIS A 5 -4.69 -23.77 -0.35
C HIS A 5 -5.05 -22.80 0.78
N ALA A 6 -4.88 -21.50 0.54
CA ALA A 6 -5.41 -20.47 1.43
C ALA A 6 -6.94 -20.57 1.40
N THR A 7 -7.52 -21.10 2.47
CA THR A 7 -8.97 -21.22 2.63
C THR A 7 -9.52 -19.82 2.90
N THR A 8 -9.95 -19.11 1.86
CA THR A 8 -10.67 -17.84 2.04
C THR A 8 -11.97 -18.13 2.82
N PRO A 9 -12.16 -17.56 4.02
CA PRO A 9 -13.36 -17.81 4.79
C PRO A 9 -14.57 -17.23 4.04
N THR A 10 -15.52 -18.09 3.67
CA THR A 10 -16.79 -17.66 3.07
C THR A 10 -17.74 -17.27 4.20
N CYS A 11 -18.21 -16.02 4.22
CA CYS A 11 -19.16 -15.56 5.22
C CYS A 11 -20.58 -16.07 4.90
N HIS A 12 -21.14 -16.92 5.77
CA HIS A 12 -22.53 -17.34 5.67
C HIS A 12 -23.41 -16.39 6.49
N LEU A 13 -24.03 -15.38 5.84
CA LEU A 13 -25.05 -14.56 6.49
C LEU A 13 -26.41 -15.25 6.39
N GLY A 14 -26.84 -15.92 7.46
CA GLY A 14 -28.20 -16.46 7.58
C GLY A 14 -29.24 -15.36 7.85
N GLN A 15 -30.50 -15.58 7.44
CA GLN A 15 -31.61 -14.68 7.81
C GLN A 15 -31.78 -14.66 9.34
N GLY A 16 -31.64 -13.48 9.95
CA GLY A 16 -31.75 -13.27 11.40
C GLY A 16 -30.42 -13.20 12.17
N ALA A 17 -29.28 -13.26 11.50
CA ALA A 17 -27.98 -13.06 12.14
C ALA A 17 -27.75 -11.56 12.47
N PHE A 18 -27.36 -11.26 13.70
CA PHE A 18 -26.89 -9.92 14.07
C PHE A 18 -25.62 -9.60 13.26
N LEU A 19 -25.66 -8.48 12.53
CA LEU A 19 -24.52 -7.96 11.78
C LEU A 19 -23.46 -7.47 12.77
N THR A 20 -22.34 -8.19 12.82
CA THR A 20 -21.16 -7.77 13.57
C THR A 20 -20.18 -7.11 12.61
N PRO A 21 -19.31 -6.20 13.08
CA PRO A 21 -18.24 -5.63 12.26
C PRO A 21 -17.36 -6.71 11.60
N GLN A 22 -17.18 -7.85 12.27
CA GLN A 22 -16.41 -9.00 11.75
C GLN A 22 -17.07 -9.64 10.53
N HIS A 23 -18.41 -9.71 10.47
CA HIS A 23 -19.12 -10.21 9.29
C HIS A 23 -18.91 -9.30 8.08
N LEU A 24 -18.97 -7.98 8.27
CA LEU A 24 -18.70 -7.00 7.21
C LEU A 24 -17.25 -7.06 6.74
N GLN A 25 -16.28 -7.05 7.66
CA GLN A 25 -14.86 -7.17 7.32
C GLN A 25 -14.54 -8.46 6.57
N THR A 26 -15.18 -9.59 6.94
CA THR A 26 -14.98 -10.86 6.24
C THR A 26 -15.61 -10.84 4.84
N GLN A 27 -16.78 -10.21 4.69
CA GLN A 27 -17.44 -10.03 3.40
C GLN A 27 -16.58 -9.15 2.47
N ASP A 28 -16.08 -8.02 2.94
CA ASP A 28 -15.22 -7.12 2.16
C ASP A 28 -13.96 -7.85 1.68
N ARG A 29 -13.25 -8.55 2.58
CA ARG A 29 -12.06 -9.34 2.22
C ARG A 29 -12.37 -10.42 1.16
N PHE A 30 -13.53 -11.06 1.25
CA PHE A 30 -13.95 -12.05 0.25
C PHE A 30 -14.20 -11.43 -1.12
N ILE A 31 -14.86 -10.26 -1.16
CA ILE A 31 -15.13 -9.52 -2.40
C ILE A 31 -13.80 -9.06 -3.03
N GLU A 32 -12.92 -8.43 -2.24
CA GLU A 32 -11.60 -7.98 -2.68
C GLU A 32 -10.75 -9.14 -3.20
N GLY A 33 -10.66 -10.24 -2.44
CA GLY A 33 -9.89 -11.42 -2.85
C GLY A 33 -10.39 -12.04 -4.17
N THR A 34 -11.71 -12.07 -4.37
CA THR A 34 -12.30 -12.54 -5.63
C THR A 34 -11.95 -11.62 -6.79
N PHE A 35 -11.95 -10.30 -6.57
CA PHE A 35 -11.57 -9.32 -7.58
C PHE A 35 -10.09 -9.42 -7.95
N GLN A 36 -9.22 -9.50 -6.95
CA GLN A 36 -7.77 -9.68 -7.16
C GLN A 36 -7.46 -10.95 -7.95
N PHE A 37 -8.09 -12.08 -7.61
CA PHE A 37 -7.93 -13.33 -8.34
C PHE A 37 -8.29 -13.19 -9.83
N ARG A 38 -9.40 -12.51 -10.13
CA ARG A 38 -9.84 -12.28 -11.52
C ARG A 38 -8.89 -11.34 -12.26
N LEU A 39 -8.45 -10.25 -11.64
CA LEU A 39 -7.52 -9.31 -12.26
C LEU A 39 -6.18 -9.95 -12.59
N GLN A 40 -5.61 -10.73 -11.67
CA GLN A 40 -4.35 -11.43 -11.88
C GLN A 40 -4.45 -12.53 -12.96
N ALA A 41 -5.62 -13.14 -13.12
CA ALA A 41 -5.86 -14.09 -14.20
C ALA A 41 -5.91 -13.42 -15.59
N LEU A 42 -6.31 -12.15 -15.65
CA LEU A 42 -6.44 -11.40 -16.90
C LEU A 42 -5.17 -10.62 -17.30
N ASN A 43 -4.38 -10.17 -16.33
CA ASN A 43 -3.23 -9.32 -16.55
C ASN A 43 -2.01 -9.81 -15.77
N PHE A 44 -0.85 -9.84 -16.43
CA PHE A 44 0.40 -10.14 -15.74
C PHE A 44 0.83 -8.93 -14.90
N ARG A 45 0.88 -9.10 -13.57
CA ARG A 45 1.30 -8.08 -12.59
C ARG A 45 0.53 -6.75 -12.74
N PRO A 46 -0.78 -6.72 -12.43
CA PRO A 46 -1.64 -5.54 -12.58
C PRO A 46 -1.43 -4.51 -11.44
N TRP A 47 -0.18 -4.26 -11.05
CA TRP A 47 0.20 -3.38 -9.95
C TRP A 47 1.31 -2.42 -10.39
N GLY A 48 1.41 -1.28 -9.70
CA GLY A 48 2.35 -0.20 -10.01
C GLY A 48 1.70 1.17 -9.86
N PHE A 49 2.45 2.21 -10.27
CA PHE A 49 1.95 3.57 -10.32
C PHE A 49 1.17 3.79 -11.62
N ALA A 50 -0.04 4.32 -11.51
CA ALA A 50 -0.80 4.86 -12.64
C ALA A 50 -0.51 6.36 -12.86
N ASP A 51 -0.19 7.11 -11.81
CA ASP A 51 0.40 8.46 -11.89
C ASP A 51 1.35 8.69 -10.72
N LEU A 52 2.42 9.45 -10.95
CA LEU A 52 3.42 9.79 -9.93
C LEU A 52 4.01 11.16 -10.24
N ARG A 53 3.87 12.09 -9.29
CA ARG A 53 4.42 13.44 -9.35
C ARG A 53 5.20 13.73 -8.08
N ILE A 54 6.46 14.11 -8.27
CA ILE A 54 7.37 14.51 -7.20
C ILE A 54 7.29 16.03 -7.07
N ARG A 55 7.34 16.53 -5.83
CA ARG A 55 7.39 17.98 -5.54
C ARG A 55 8.82 18.48 -5.77
N HIS A 56 9.06 19.09 -6.93
CA HIS A 56 10.40 19.56 -7.31
C HIS A 56 10.90 20.71 -6.42
N GLU A 57 10.02 21.54 -5.87
CA GLU A 57 10.37 22.63 -4.96
C GLU A 57 10.95 22.10 -3.64
N ALA A 58 10.44 20.96 -3.16
CA ALA A 58 10.98 20.32 -1.98
C ALA A 58 12.39 19.77 -2.26
N LEU A 59 12.66 19.29 -3.48
CA LEU A 59 13.99 18.76 -3.83
C LEU A 59 15.06 19.86 -3.78
N SER A 60 14.73 21.10 -4.15
CA SER A 60 15.65 22.25 -3.98
C SER A 60 15.92 22.60 -2.54
N GLU A 61 15.02 22.25 -1.62
CA GLU A 61 15.18 22.40 -0.16
C GLU A 61 15.77 21.14 0.48
N GLU A 62 16.43 20.27 -0.30
CA GLU A 62 17.00 19.00 0.14
C GLU A 62 15.97 18.05 0.77
N ASN A 63 14.70 18.15 0.38
CA ASN A 63 13.60 17.32 0.87
C ASN A 63 12.93 16.53 -0.26
N PHE A 64 12.57 15.28 0.01
CA PHE A 64 11.77 14.46 -0.88
C PHE A 64 10.31 14.46 -0.44
N ALA A 65 9.41 14.88 -1.33
CA ALA A 65 7.98 14.81 -1.13
C ALA A 65 7.27 14.43 -2.44
N ILE A 66 6.21 13.64 -2.32
CA ILE A 66 5.30 13.35 -3.43
C ILE A 66 4.18 14.39 -3.41
N SER A 67 3.89 14.99 -4.57
CA SER A 67 2.77 15.90 -4.74
C SER A 67 1.50 15.15 -5.12
N GLN A 68 1.62 14.11 -5.96
CA GLN A 68 0.51 13.25 -6.36
C GLN A 68 1.03 11.83 -6.64
N ALA A 69 0.31 10.80 -6.21
CA ALA A 69 0.59 9.43 -6.62
C ALA A 69 -0.67 8.58 -6.52
N GLN A 70 -0.96 7.82 -7.57
CA GLN A 70 -2.08 6.89 -7.59
C GLN A 70 -1.61 5.55 -8.16
N GLY A 71 -2.16 4.45 -7.69
CA GLY A 71 -1.74 3.15 -8.17
C GLY A 71 -2.29 1.99 -7.35
N ILE A 72 -1.71 0.82 -7.60
CA ILE A 72 -2.08 -0.43 -6.94
C ILE A 72 -0.80 -1.10 -6.44
N PHE A 73 -0.78 -1.49 -5.17
CA PHE A 73 0.30 -2.27 -4.58
C PHE A 73 0.24 -3.75 -5.04
N PRO A 74 1.34 -4.51 -4.89
CA PRO A 74 1.36 -5.92 -5.29
C PRO A 74 0.37 -6.84 -4.54
N ASP A 75 -0.07 -6.44 -3.35
CA ASP A 75 -1.11 -7.10 -2.56
C ASP A 75 -2.54 -6.76 -3.05
N GLY A 76 -2.65 -5.79 -3.97
CA GLY A 76 -3.91 -5.34 -4.51
C GLY A 76 -4.46 -4.08 -3.87
N LEU A 77 -3.80 -3.51 -2.86
CA LEU A 77 -4.25 -2.29 -2.22
C LEU A 77 -4.16 -1.12 -3.20
N VAL A 78 -5.27 -0.41 -3.38
CA VAL A 78 -5.30 0.82 -4.18
C VAL A 78 -4.93 2.00 -3.29
N PHE A 79 -4.14 2.93 -3.81
CA PHE A 79 -3.80 4.18 -3.13
C PHE A 79 -3.97 5.38 -4.07
N ASP A 80 -4.31 6.53 -3.49
CA ASP A 80 -4.55 7.78 -4.21
C ASP A 80 -4.22 9.00 -3.34
N ILE A 81 -3.05 9.58 -3.58
CA ILE A 81 -2.49 10.74 -2.87
C ILE A 81 -2.57 11.97 -3.81
N PRO A 82 -3.15 13.12 -3.39
CA PRO A 82 -3.74 13.42 -2.09
C PRO A 82 -5.27 13.14 -2.01
N GLY A 83 -5.84 12.42 -2.98
CA GLY A 83 -7.30 12.29 -3.13
C GLY A 83 -7.96 11.53 -1.97
N SER A 84 -7.79 10.22 -1.93
CA SER A 84 -8.29 9.37 -0.83
C SER A 84 -7.32 9.27 0.35
N ASP A 85 -6.03 9.44 0.08
CA ASP A 85 -4.92 9.26 1.00
C ASP A 85 -4.21 10.57 1.28
N ALA A 86 -3.79 10.76 2.53
CA ALA A 86 -3.03 11.94 2.91
C ALA A 86 -1.59 11.87 2.36
N ALA A 87 -1.12 12.97 1.78
CA ALA A 87 0.28 13.11 1.41
C ALA A 87 1.20 13.02 2.65
N SER A 88 2.29 12.28 2.52
CA SER A 88 3.29 12.14 3.56
C SER A 88 4.07 13.44 3.77
N GLU A 89 4.59 13.61 4.99
CA GLU A 89 5.53 14.69 5.30
C GLU A 89 6.79 14.61 4.43
N PRO A 90 7.35 15.76 4.00
CA PRO A 90 8.63 15.79 3.30
C PRO A 90 9.73 15.11 4.12
N LYS A 91 10.58 14.32 3.45
CA LYS A 91 11.71 13.64 4.09
C LYS A 91 13.03 14.30 3.69
N PRO A 92 13.90 14.66 4.65
CA PRO A 92 15.21 15.22 4.32
C PRO A 92 16.05 14.20 3.56
N LEU A 93 16.60 14.58 2.42
CA LEU A 93 17.45 13.73 1.58
C LEU A 93 18.87 13.61 2.14
N ALA A 94 19.38 14.65 2.79
CA ALA A 94 20.75 14.72 3.31
C ALA A 94 21.12 13.54 4.23
N THR A 95 20.17 12.99 4.97
CA THR A 95 20.41 11.84 5.87
C THR A 95 20.54 10.49 5.15
N PHE A 96 20.29 10.44 3.82
CA PHE A 96 20.24 9.21 3.04
C PHE A 96 21.26 9.13 1.90
N PHE A 97 22.05 10.18 1.69
CA PHE A 97 23.15 10.19 0.72
C PHE A 97 24.49 10.13 1.46
N GLU A 98 25.28 9.09 1.19
CA GLU A 98 26.70 9.06 1.60
C GLU A 98 27.52 10.04 0.74
N PRO A 99 28.69 10.51 1.21
CA PRO A 99 29.50 11.53 0.51
C PRO A 99 29.86 11.18 -0.95
N GLU A 100 29.90 9.90 -1.29
CA GLU A 100 30.27 9.37 -2.61
C GLU A 100 29.07 8.82 -3.40
N GLN A 101 27.85 8.89 -2.83
CA GLN A 101 26.66 8.30 -3.42
C GLN A 101 25.96 9.27 -4.37
N GLN A 102 25.88 8.89 -5.65
CA GLN A 102 25.26 9.72 -6.69
C GLN A 102 23.76 9.45 -6.90
N SER A 103 23.24 8.34 -6.39
CA SER A 103 21.85 7.93 -6.58
C SER A 103 21.31 7.16 -5.38
N SER A 104 20.04 7.37 -5.04
CA SER A 104 19.34 6.67 -3.96
C SER A 104 17.96 6.22 -4.44
N ASP A 105 17.59 4.97 -4.14
CA ASP A 105 16.30 4.41 -4.55
C ASP A 105 15.23 4.73 -3.48
N VAL A 106 14.10 5.34 -3.90
CA VAL A 106 12.94 5.64 -3.04
C VAL A 106 11.79 4.69 -3.33
N TYR A 107 11.24 4.09 -2.29
CA TYR A 107 10.11 3.19 -2.36
C TYR A 107 8.94 3.78 -1.60
N LEU A 108 7.74 3.66 -2.17
CA LEU A 108 6.50 3.87 -1.43
C LEU A 108 6.16 2.56 -0.70
N ALA A 109 5.94 2.63 0.61
CA ALA A 109 5.65 1.47 1.44
C ALA A 109 4.40 1.70 2.30
N ILE A 110 3.67 0.60 2.48
CA ILE A 110 2.51 0.49 3.36
C ILE A 110 2.75 -0.67 4.34
N PRO A 111 2.23 -0.59 5.57
CA PRO A 111 2.21 -1.75 6.45
C PRO A 111 1.38 -2.88 5.83
N SER A 112 1.91 -4.10 5.84
CA SER A 112 1.15 -5.27 5.38
C SER A 112 -0.07 -5.54 6.27
N GLU A 113 -1.18 -5.95 5.64
CA GLU A 113 -2.38 -6.38 6.35
C GLU A 113 -2.05 -7.53 7.31
N ARG A 114 -2.54 -7.44 8.54
CA ARG A 114 -2.46 -8.51 9.53
C ARG A 114 -3.81 -9.21 9.60
N GLU A 115 -3.85 -10.49 9.20
CA GLU A 115 -5.08 -11.29 9.25
C GLU A 115 -5.63 -11.42 10.68
N LYS A 116 -4.74 -11.52 11.67
CA LYS A 116 -5.06 -11.58 13.09
C LYS A 116 -4.40 -10.40 13.79
N GLY A 117 -5.07 -9.25 13.79
CA GLY A 117 -4.57 -8.04 14.44
C GLY A 117 -5.38 -6.79 14.12
N LEU A 118 -4.96 -5.66 14.69
CA LEU A 118 -5.52 -4.36 14.40
C LEU A 118 -4.85 -3.78 13.16
N ASN A 119 -5.62 -3.55 12.09
CA ASN A 119 -5.18 -2.88 10.86
C ASN A 119 -5.63 -1.41 10.79
N VAL A 120 -6.23 -0.89 11.86
CA VAL A 120 -6.67 0.49 11.96
C VAL A 120 -5.80 1.26 12.94
N SER A 121 -5.34 2.44 12.53
CA SER A 121 -4.74 3.43 13.43
C SER A 121 -5.67 4.63 13.56
N VAL A 122 -5.87 5.12 14.78
CA VAL A 122 -6.70 6.32 15.04
C VAL A 122 -6.01 7.59 14.52
N SER A 123 -4.69 7.55 14.41
CA SER A 123 -3.88 8.55 13.70
C SER A 123 -3.94 8.31 12.20
N LYS A 124 -4.04 9.39 11.40
CA LYS A 124 -3.90 9.37 9.93
C LYS A 124 -2.69 8.50 9.59
N THR A 125 -2.91 7.38 8.91
CA THR A 125 -1.84 6.48 8.49
C THR A 125 -0.92 7.28 7.57
N LYS A 126 0.28 7.57 8.06
CA LYS A 126 1.31 8.23 7.26
C LYS A 126 1.79 7.20 6.23
N PHE A 127 1.53 7.43 4.95
CA PHE A 127 2.23 6.68 3.91
C PHE A 127 3.73 6.90 4.10
N GLY A 128 4.49 5.83 4.25
CA GLY A 128 5.91 5.91 4.52
C GLY A 128 6.69 5.68 3.24
N TYR A 129 7.58 6.59 2.85
CA TYR A 129 8.59 6.24 1.86
C TYR A 129 9.71 5.45 2.55
N ALA A 130 10.01 4.24 2.10
CA ALA A 130 11.21 3.54 2.50
C ALA A 130 12.31 3.86 1.47
N LEU A 131 13.41 4.47 1.88
CA LEU A 131 14.58 4.63 1.02
C LEU A 131 15.43 3.38 1.16
N HIS A 132 15.64 2.62 0.08
CA HIS A 132 16.47 1.42 0.12
C HIS A 132 17.88 1.76 -0.33
N ARG A 133 18.86 1.41 0.50
CA ARG A 133 20.28 1.52 0.21
C ARG A 133 20.70 0.35 -0.66
N ARG A 134 21.01 0.58 -1.94
CA ARG A 134 21.72 -0.41 -2.74
C ARG A 134 23.20 -0.40 -2.33
N SER A 135 23.61 -1.36 -1.50
CA SER A 135 25.02 -1.76 -1.45
C SER A 135 25.35 -2.38 -2.80
N ARG A 136 26.26 -1.76 -3.55
CA ARG A 136 27.04 -2.55 -4.50
C ARG A 136 28.01 -3.44 -3.75
#